data_AF-A0A822IRB0-F1
#
_entry.id   AF-A0A822IRB0-F1
#
_cell.length_a   1.000
_cell.length_b   1.000
_cell.length_c   1.000
_cell.angle_alpha   90.00
_cell.angle_beta   90.00
_cell.angle_gamma   90.00
#
_symmetry.space_group_name_H-M   'P 1'
#
loop_
_entity.id
_entity.type
_entity.pdbx_description
1 polymer ?
#
loop_
_entity_poly.entity_id
_entity_poly.type
_entity_poly.pdbx_seq_one_letter_code
_entity_poly.pdbx_strand_id
1 'polypeptide(L)'
;MEAVSYPLRIPKNVIDLAKLRTKEEHVDKSTALRQFLYLGARDYVMELYQKGRISLGRAAELLDVSTFDILRLVKEQGYPEVTVEQLKKSKKTAKSLTI
;
A
#
# COMPACT_ATOMS: atom_id res chain seq x y z
N MET A 1 -6.32 -11.03 12.51
CA MET A 1 -5.36 -9.95 12.83
C MET A 1 -5.21 -9.85 14.33
N GLU A 2 -3.98 -9.93 14.82
CA GLU A 2 -3.65 -9.57 16.19
C GLU A 2 -3.63 -8.04 16.30
N ALA A 3 -4.36 -7.48 17.26
CA ALA A 3 -4.48 -6.03 17.42
C ALA A 3 -3.62 -5.57 18.60
N VAL A 4 -2.71 -4.63 18.35
CA VAL A 4 -1.87 -4.01 19.38
C VAL A 4 -2.38 -2.60 19.66
N SER A 5 -2.59 -2.27 20.93
CA SER A 5 -2.94 -0.90 21.36
C SER A 5 -1.68 -0.07 21.52
N TYR A 6 -1.60 1.07 20.83
CA TYR A 6 -0.46 1.99 20.89
C TYR A 6 -0.95 3.43 21.12
N PRO A 7 -0.47 4.15 22.15
CA PRO A 7 -0.87 5.52 22.39
C PRO A 7 -0.22 6.46 21.36
N LEU A 8 -1.03 7.12 20.54
CA LEU A 8 -0.58 8.06 19.52
C LEU A 8 -1.19 9.45 19.74
N ARG A 9 -0.37 10.50 19.60
CA ARG A 9 -0.87 11.88 19.50
C ARG A 9 -1.32 12.14 18.06
N ILE A 10 -2.62 12.32 17.87
CA ILE A 10 -3.22 12.54 16.55
C ILE A 10 -3.44 14.05 16.34
N PRO A 11 -2.94 14.64 15.25
CA PRO A 11 -3.19 16.03 14.90
C PRO A 11 -4.69 16.37 14.81
N LYS A 12 -5.07 17.58 15.23
CA LYS A 12 -6.48 18.02 15.29
C LYS A 12 -7.19 17.93 13.93
N ASN A 13 -6.51 18.31 12.85
CA ASN A 13 -7.04 18.22 11.49
C ASN A 13 -7.42 16.78 11.10
N VAL A 14 -6.65 15.77 11.50
CA VAL A 14 -6.96 14.35 11.22
C VAL A 14 -8.19 13.90 12.02
N ILE A 15 -8.32 14.35 13.27
CA ILE A 15 -9.52 14.08 14.08
C ILE A 15 -10.76 14.72 13.44
N ASP A 16 -10.63 15.93 12.90
CA ASP A 16 -11.76 16.61 12.25
C ASP A 16 -12.15 15.93 10.93
N LEU A 17 -11.19 15.41 10.16
CA LEU A 17 -11.47 14.54 9.00
C LEU A 17 -12.19 13.24 9.41
N ALA A 18 -11.79 12.63 10.53
CA ALA A 18 -12.45 11.40 11.00
C ALA A 18 -13.91 11.66 11.41
N LYS A 19 -14.19 12.83 12.00
CA LYS A 19 -15.57 13.25 12.31
C LYS A 19 -16.41 13.44 11.04
N LEU A 20 -15.82 14.02 9.99
CA LEU A 20 -16.51 14.15 8.70
C LEU A 20 -16.89 12.77 8.18
N ARG A 21 -15.93 11.84 8.11
CA ARG A 21 -16.18 10.46 7.65
C ARG A 21 -17.23 9.73 8.48
N THR A 22 -17.22 9.89 9.81
CA THR A 22 -18.25 9.33 10.69
C THR A 22 -19.65 9.83 10.34
N LYS A 23 -19.80 11.09 9.92
CA LYS A 23 -21.10 11.66 9.52
C LYS A 23 -21.55 11.16 8.15
N GLU A 24 -20.64 11.15 7.17
CA GLU A 24 -20.96 10.79 5.78
C GLU A 24 -21.14 9.29 5.58
N GLU A 25 -20.33 8.45 6.25
CA GLU A 25 -20.28 7.00 6.03
C GLU A 25 -20.88 6.20 7.18
N HIS A 26 -21.43 6.87 8.22
CA HIS A 26 -22.03 6.24 9.40
C HIS A 26 -21.13 5.23 10.13
N VAL A 27 -19.82 5.45 10.11
CA VAL A 27 -18.82 4.62 10.82
C VAL A 27 -18.38 5.26 12.14
N ASP A 28 -18.02 4.44 13.13
CA ASP A 28 -17.46 4.97 14.37
C ASP A 28 -16.08 5.65 14.13
N LYS A 29 -15.71 6.56 15.04
CA LYS A 29 -14.48 7.35 14.91
C LYS A 29 -13.21 6.48 14.85
N SER A 30 -13.17 5.39 15.61
CA SER A 30 -12.00 4.49 15.61
C SER A 30 -11.88 3.76 14.29
N THR A 31 -13.00 3.36 13.69
CA THR A 31 -13.05 2.79 12.34
C THR A 31 -12.60 3.80 11.29
N ALA A 32 -13.10 5.03 11.32
CA ALA A 32 -12.67 6.09 10.41
C ALA A 32 -11.13 6.33 10.49
N LEU A 33 -10.59 6.38 11.71
CA LEU A 33 -9.15 6.55 11.91
C LEU A 33 -8.35 5.33 11.41
N ARG A 34 -8.80 4.10 11.68
CA ARG A 34 -8.16 2.88 11.16
C ARG A 34 -8.17 2.85 9.63
N GLN A 35 -9.27 3.24 9.00
CA GLN A 35 -9.37 3.33 7.54
C GLN A 35 -8.36 4.32 6.98
N PHE A 36 -8.21 5.51 7.58
CA PHE A 36 -7.18 6.47 7.16
C PHE A 36 -5.77 5.93 7.35
N LEU A 37 -5.48 5.25 8.46
CA LEU A 37 -4.19 4.59 8.68
C LEU A 37 -3.94 3.52 7.61
N TYR A 38 -4.94 2.71 7.27
CA TYR A 38 -4.81 1.68 6.24
C TYR A 38 -4.57 2.29 4.85
N LEU A 39 -5.24 3.39 4.50
CA LEU A 39 -5.00 4.11 3.26
C LEU A 39 -3.55 4.61 3.19
N GLY A 40 -3.08 5.27 4.24
CA GLY A 40 -1.69 5.76 4.31
C GLY A 40 -0.65 4.63 4.27
N ALA A 41 -0.90 3.53 4.98
CA ALA A 41 -0.03 2.35 4.97
C ALA A 41 0.03 1.69 3.58
N ARG A 42 -1.14 1.54 2.93
CA ARG A 42 -1.23 1.03 1.55
C ARG A 42 -0.43 1.89 0.60
N ASP A 43 -0.65 3.20 0.61
CA ASP A 43 0.01 4.12 -0.32
C ASP A 43 1.53 4.11 -0.11
N TYR A 44 2.01 4.08 1.14
CA TYR A 44 3.43 3.95 1.46
C TYR A 44 4.05 2.64 0.95
N VAL A 45 3.37 1.50 1.15
CA VAL A 45 3.85 0.20 0.64
C VAL A 45 3.90 0.19 -0.89
N MET A 46 2.87 0.72 -1.55
CA MET A 46 2.82 0.80 -3.02
C MET A 46 3.93 1.69 -3.58
N GLU A 47 4.23 2.82 -2.92
CA GLU A 47 5.34 3.69 -3.27
C GLU A 47 6.69 2.96 -3.18
N LEU A 48 6.94 2.23 -2.09
CA LEU A 48 8.16 1.42 -1.93
C LEU A 48 8.28 0.36 -3.02
N TYR A 49 7.18 -0.32 -3.35
CA TYR A 49 7.14 -1.33 -4.39
C TYR A 49 7.47 -0.75 -5.77
N GLN A 50 6.83 0.35 -6.15
CA GLN A 50 7.06 1.02 -7.44
C GLN A 50 8.47 1.59 -7.57
N LYS A 51 9.07 2.01 -6.45
CA LYS A 51 10.48 2.44 -6.40
C LYS A 51 11.47 1.26 -6.39
N GLY A 52 11.00 0.01 -6.47
CA GLY A 52 11.83 -1.19 -6.41
C GLY A 52 12.48 -1.44 -5.04
N ARG A 53 12.05 -0.74 -3.99
CA ARG A 53 12.62 -0.85 -2.63
C ARG A 53 12.19 -2.11 -1.92
N ILE A 54 11.03 -2.66 -2.29
CA ILE A 54 10.52 -3.94 -1.78
C ILE A 54 10.03 -4.81 -2.94
N SER A 55 10.02 -6.12 -2.74
CA SER A 55 9.48 -7.07 -3.73
C SER A 55 7.95 -7.10 -3.72
N LEU A 56 7.36 -7.68 -4.78
CA LEU A 56 5.92 -7.94 -4.85
C LEU A 56 5.43 -8.76 -3.65
N GLY A 57 6.17 -9.83 -3.30
CA GLY A 57 5.87 -10.66 -2.13
C GLY A 57 5.94 -9.88 -0.83
N ARG A 58 6.96 -9.02 -0.66
CA ARG A 58 7.09 -8.21 0.56
C ARG A 58 5.96 -7.17 0.70
N ALA A 59 5.50 -6.59 -0.41
CA ALA A 59 4.34 -5.71 -0.41
C ALA A 59 3.06 -6.44 0.02
N ALA A 60 2.86 -7.65 -0.50
CA ALA A 60 1.74 -8.53 -0.16
C ALA A 60 1.74 -8.90 1.34
N GLU A 61 2.89 -9.31 1.88
CA GLU A 61 3.07 -9.59 3.31
C GLU A 61 2.74 -8.39 4.21
N LEU A 62 3.23 -7.19 3.87
CA LEU A 62 3.05 -5.99 4.71
C LEU A 62 1.60 -5.52 4.75
N LEU A 63 0.84 -5.74 3.67
CA LEU A 63 -0.57 -5.35 3.58
C LEU A 63 -1.53 -6.48 3.93
N ASP A 64 -1.02 -7.66 4.26
CA ASP A 64 -1.80 -8.88 4.55
C ASP A 64 -2.77 -9.23 3.40
N VAL A 65 -2.25 -9.20 2.17
CA VAL A 65 -3.00 -9.49 0.93
C VAL A 65 -2.21 -10.45 0.04
N SER A 66 -2.83 -10.95 -1.03
CA SER A 66 -2.12 -11.76 -2.02
C SER A 66 -1.27 -10.90 -2.96
N THR A 67 -0.29 -11.52 -3.63
CA THR A 67 0.48 -10.85 -4.69
C THR A 67 -0.39 -10.41 -5.86
N PHE A 68 -1.51 -11.10 -6.12
CA PHE A 68 -2.48 -10.70 -7.15
C PHE A 68 -3.21 -9.40 -6.76
N ASP A 69 -3.51 -9.21 -5.48
CA ASP A 69 -4.13 -7.99 -4.98
C ASP A 69 -3.20 -6.79 -5.18
N ILE A 70 -1.89 -6.97 -4.96
CA ILE A 70 -0.90 -5.92 -5.24
C ILE A 70 -0.89 -5.56 -6.73
N LEU A 71 -0.85 -6.56 -7.64
CA LEU A 71 -0.89 -6.30 -9.08
C LEU A 71 -2.17 -5.58 -9.51
N ARG A 72 -3.32 -5.91 -8.91
CA ARG A 72 -4.58 -5.19 -9.12
C ARG A 72 -4.49 -3.73 -8.64
N LEU A 73 -3.90 -3.48 -7.47
CA LEU A 73 -3.69 -2.12 -6.94
C LEU A 73 -2.79 -1.29 -7.85
N VAL A 74 -1.73 -1.87 -8.43
CA VAL A 74 -0.87 -1.20 -9.43
C VAL A 74 -1.71 -0.73 -10.63
N LYS A 75 -2.58 -1.61 -11.14
CA LYS A 75 -3.43 -1.33 -12.29
C LYS A 75 -4.46 -0.24 -12.00
N GLU A 76 -5.10 -0.28 -10.82
CA GLU A 76 -6.08 0.73 -10.38
C GLU A 76 -5.47 2.12 -10.24
N GLN A 77 -4.21 2.21 -9.81
CA GLN A 77 -3.49 3.48 -9.64
C GLN A 77 -2.85 4.00 -10.95
N GLY A 78 -3.00 3.29 -12.07
CA GLY A 78 -2.45 3.69 -13.37
C GLY A 78 -0.93 3.52 -13.49
N TYR A 79 -0.31 2.73 -12.62
CA TYR A 79 1.12 2.44 -12.71
C TYR A 79 1.38 1.29 -13.71
N PRO A 80 2.55 1.27 -14.36
CA PRO A 80 2.92 0.16 -15.23
C PRO A 80 3.03 -1.15 -14.43
N GLU A 81 2.44 -2.22 -14.97
CA GLU A 81 2.45 -3.59 -14.39
C GLU A 81 3.87 -4.11 -14.09
N VAL A 82 4.87 -3.57 -14.76
CA VAL A 82 6.28 -3.91 -14.56
C VAL A 82 7.06 -2.66 -14.17
N THR A 83 7.75 -2.73 -13.04
CA THR A 83 8.63 -1.64 -12.59
C THR A 83 9.80 -1.46 -13.56
N VAL A 84 10.28 -0.23 -13.75
CA VAL A 84 11.44 0.07 -14.62
C VAL A 84 12.68 -0.74 -14.23
N GLU A 85 12.91 -0.97 -12.93
CA GLU A 85 13.99 -1.83 -12.45
C GLU A 85 13.77 -3.31 -12.80
N GLN A 86 12.55 -3.81 -12.68
CA GLN A 86 12.22 -5.19 -13.09
C GLN A 86 12.40 -5.37 -14.59
N LEU A 87 12.03 -4.38 -15.41
CA LEU A 87 12.30 -4.35 -16.84
C LEU A 87 13.81 -4.35 -17.15
N LYS A 88 14.61 -3.57 -16.41
CA LYS A 88 16.07 -3.57 -16.57
C LYS A 88 16.67 -4.94 -16.19
N LYS A 89 16.19 -5.54 -15.09
CA LYS A 89 16.66 -6.83 -14.61
C LYS A 89 16.27 -7.95 -15.56
N SER A 90 15.03 -7.97 -16.06
CA SER A 90 14.56 -8.95 -17.04
C SER A 90 15.33 -8.85 -18.36
N LYS A 91 15.58 -7.62 -18.86
CA LYS A 91 16.43 -7.40 -20.03
C LYS A 91 17.86 -7.90 -19.82
N LYS A 92 18.43 -7.72 -18.63
CA LYS A 92 19.77 -8.23 -18.30
C LYS A 92 19.81 -9.76 -18.26
N THR A 93 18.82 -10.39 -17.61
CA THR A 93 18.70 -11.85 -17.54
C THR A 93 18.45 -12.47 -18.92
N ALA A 94 17.61 -11.87 -19.75
CA ALA A 94 17.37 -12.33 -21.11
C ALA A 94 18.66 -12.28 -21.96
N LYS A 95 19.44 -11.19 -21.86
CA LYS A 95 20.74 -11.10 -22.52
C LYS A 95 21.75 -12.15 -22.06
N SER A 96 21.76 -12.53 -20.78
CA SER A 96 22.66 -13.58 -20.28
C SER A 96 22.23 -14.99 -20.65
N LEU A 97 20.97 -15.20 -21.02
CA LEU A 97 20.42 -16.48 -21.46
C LEU A 97 20.44 -16.66 -22.98
N THR A 98 20.81 -15.61 -23.73
CA THR A 98 21.03 -15.72 -25.18
C THR A 98 22.45 -16.26 -25.37
N ILE A 99 22.55 -17.59 -25.59
CA ILE A 99 23.77 -18.30 -26.00
C ILE A 99 24.12 -17.90 -27.43
#